data_AF-A0A8F9REK7-F1
#
_entry.id   AF-A0A8F9REK7-F1
#
_cell.length_a   1.000
_cell.length_b   1.000
_cell.length_c   1.000
_cell.angle_alpha   90.00
_cell.angle_beta   90.00
_cell.angle_gamma   90.00
#
_symmetry.space_group_name_H-M   'P 1'
#
loop_
_entity.id
_entity.type
_entity.pdbx_description
1 polymer ?
#
loop_
_entity_poly.entity_id
_entity_poly.type
_entity_poly.pdbx_seq_one_letter_code
_entity_poly.pdbx_strand_id
1 'polypeptide(L)'
;MSYEEAMTRRVLQPLKLAHTWITVPQNEQKDYALGYREGKPVHVSPGQLDAEAYGVKSSVIDMARWVQANMDASHVQEKTLQQGIALAQSRYWRIGDMYQGLGWEMLT
;
A
#
# COMPACT_ATOMS: atom_id res chain seq x y z
N MET A 1 -11.13 -16.38 -1.57
CA MET A 1 -10.45 -15.28 -0.88
C MET A 1 -10.51 -14.07 -1.79
N SER A 2 -11.07 -12.96 -1.32
CA SER A 2 -11.11 -11.70 -2.04
C SER A 2 -9.72 -11.05 -2.14
N TYR A 3 -9.58 -10.02 -2.97
CA TYR A 3 -8.36 -9.21 -3.00
C TYR A 3 -8.05 -8.60 -1.64
N GLU A 4 -9.02 -7.97 -0.98
CA GLU A 4 -8.86 -7.35 0.34
C GLU A 4 -8.43 -8.37 1.41
N GLU A 5 -9.02 -9.58 1.42
CA GLU A 5 -8.62 -10.64 2.33
C GLU A 5 -7.18 -11.10 2.07
N ALA A 6 -6.79 -11.21 0.79
CA ALA A 6 -5.43 -11.58 0.40
C ALA A 6 -4.43 -10.50 0.82
N MET A 7 -4.72 -9.23 0.52
CA MET A 7 -3.89 -8.07 0.89
C MET A 7 -3.70 -8.01 2.40
N THR A 8 -4.79 -8.12 3.16
CA THR A 8 -4.75 -8.09 4.63
C THR A 8 -3.90 -9.23 5.18
N ARG A 9 -4.17 -10.48 4.77
CA ARG A 9 -3.52 -11.65 5.37
C ARG A 9 -2.08 -11.86 4.91
N ARG A 10 -1.77 -11.52 3.65
CA ARG A 10 -0.48 -11.89 3.02
C ARG A 10 0.49 -10.73 2.91
N VAL A 11 0.05 -9.49 3.09
CA VAL A 11 0.90 -8.30 2.96
C VAL A 11 0.86 -7.47 4.25
N LEU A 12 -0.32 -6.98 4.65
CA LEU A 12 -0.43 -6.02 5.74
C LEU A 12 -0.09 -6.65 7.11
N GLN A 13 -0.67 -7.81 7.41
CA GLN A 13 -0.42 -8.53 8.67
C GLN A 13 1.06 -8.93 8.84
N PRO A 14 1.72 -9.56 7.86
CA PRO A 14 3.16 -9.88 7.96
C PRO A 14 4.07 -8.67 8.17
N LEU A 15 3.71 -7.53 7.59
CA LEU A 15 4.45 -6.26 7.75
C LEU A 15 4.05 -5.48 9.01
N LYS A 16 3.11 -6.02 9.81
CA LYS A 16 2.58 -5.39 11.03
C LYS A 16 2.00 -4.00 10.78
N LEU A 17 1.35 -3.83 9.63
CA LEU A 17 0.65 -2.60 9.24
C LEU A 17 -0.78 -2.63 9.83
N ALA A 18 -0.86 -2.45 11.16
CA ALA A 18 -2.10 -2.61 11.92
C ALA A 18 -3.12 -1.49 11.70
N HIS A 19 -2.68 -0.32 11.25
CA HIS A 19 -3.49 0.84 10.90
C HIS A 19 -3.45 1.13 9.40
N THR A 20 -3.67 0.08 8.60
CA THR A 20 -3.74 0.11 7.15
C THR A 20 -4.87 -0.80 6.66
N TRP A 21 -5.77 -0.27 5.83
CA TRP A 21 -6.98 -0.97 5.39
C TRP A 21 -7.41 -0.59 3.98
N ILE A 22 -8.14 -1.48 3.31
CA ILE A 22 -8.97 -1.13 2.15
C ILE A 22 -10.30 -0.55 2.66
N THR A 23 -10.99 -1.32 3.50
CA THR A 23 -12.20 -0.90 4.22
C THR A 23 -11.86 -0.56 5.67
N VAL A 24 -11.96 0.72 6.04
CA VAL A 24 -11.68 1.16 7.42
C VAL A 24 -12.74 0.60 8.38
N PRO A 25 -12.36 -0.16 9.42
CA PRO A 25 -13.31 -0.77 10.33
C PRO A 25 -14.01 0.27 11.21
N GLN A 26 -15.22 -0.05 11.68
CA GLN A 26 -16.08 0.90 12.39
C GLN A 26 -15.43 1.56 13.60
N ASN A 27 -14.59 0.83 14.34
CA ASN A 27 -13.88 1.32 15.52
C ASN A 27 -12.73 2.28 15.19
N GLU A 28 -12.26 2.32 13.95
CA GLU A 28 -11.17 3.19 13.47
C GLU A 28 -11.70 4.38 12.66
N GLN A 29 -13.01 4.46 12.42
CA GLN A 29 -13.63 5.57 11.66
C GLN A 29 -13.33 6.94 12.27
N LYS A 30 -13.09 7.02 13.58
CA LYS A 30 -12.70 8.28 14.26
C LYS A 30 -11.34 8.81 13.81
N ASP A 31 -10.47 7.93 13.32
CA ASP A 31 -9.12 8.27 12.85
C ASP A 31 -9.06 8.37 11.32
N TYR A 32 -10.18 8.12 10.62
CA TYR A 32 -10.28 8.30 9.17
C TYR A 32 -10.55 9.78 8.85
N ALA A 33 -9.49 10.47 8.43
CA ALA A 33 -9.57 11.87 8.03
C ALA A 33 -10.46 12.09 6.79
N LEU A 34 -11.17 13.22 6.80
CA LEU A 34 -11.89 13.72 5.64
C LEU A 34 -10.90 14.39 4.67
N GLY A 35 -11.02 14.05 3.39
CA GLY A 35 -10.46 14.88 2.32
C GLY A 35 -11.35 16.09 2.07
N TYR A 36 -10.83 17.10 1.39
CA TYR A 36 -11.60 18.29 1.02
C TYR A 36 -11.47 18.55 -0.48
N ARG A 37 -12.61 18.64 -1.18
CA ARG A 37 -12.69 19.04 -2.59
C ARG A 37 -13.63 20.23 -2.69
N GLU A 38 -13.14 21.36 -3.20
CA GLU A 38 -13.91 22.61 -3.29
C GLU A 38 -14.54 23.02 -1.95
N GLY A 39 -13.79 22.82 -0.86
CA GLY A 39 -14.24 23.12 0.51
C GLY A 39 -15.27 22.13 1.09
N LYS A 40 -15.69 21.11 0.33
CA LYS A 40 -16.63 20.08 0.80
C LYS A 40 -15.89 18.86 1.34
N PRO A 41 -16.29 18.32 2.51
CA PRO A 41 -15.69 17.11 3.06
C PRO A 41 -16.07 15.90 2.19
N VAL A 42 -15.08 15.08 1.84
CA VAL A 42 -15.24 13.89 1.00
C VAL A 42 -14.37 12.74 1.49
N HIS A 43 -14.88 11.52 1.40
CA HIS A 43 -14.06 10.31 1.38
C HIS A 43 -13.91 9.84 -0.06
N VAL A 44 -12.94 8.94 -0.30
CA VAL A 44 -12.79 8.30 -1.59
C VAL A 44 -14.11 7.63 -2.00
N SER A 45 -14.53 7.88 -3.24
CA SER A 45 -15.75 7.28 -3.78
C SER A 45 -15.48 5.84 -4.22
N PRO A 46 -16.40 4.90 -3.97
CA PRO A 46 -16.25 3.53 -4.48
C PRO A 46 -16.18 3.50 -6.00
N GLY A 47 -15.44 2.53 -6.54
CA GLY A 47 -15.31 2.34 -7.98
C GLY A 47 -14.90 0.91 -8.33
N GLN A 48 -15.04 0.53 -9.60
CA GLN A 48 -14.57 -0.78 -10.05
C GLN A 48 -13.05 -0.86 -9.90
N LEU A 49 -12.56 -1.91 -9.24
CA LEU A 49 -11.13 -2.13 -8.92
C LEU A 49 -10.51 -1.03 -8.04
N ASP A 50 -11.32 -0.39 -7.19
CA ASP A 50 -10.83 0.63 -6.27
C ASP A 50 -9.82 0.08 -5.26
N ALA A 51 -10.09 -1.08 -4.67
CA ALA A 51 -9.21 -1.77 -3.74
C ALA A 51 -7.81 -2.00 -4.31
N GLU A 52 -7.73 -2.41 -5.57
CA GLU A 52 -6.49 -2.72 -6.28
C GLU A 52 -5.70 -1.47 -6.70
N ALA A 53 -6.38 -0.37 -7.00
CA ALA A 53 -5.76 0.79 -7.65
C ALA A 53 -5.50 1.98 -6.73
N TYR A 54 -6.41 2.29 -5.80
CA TYR A 54 -6.34 3.51 -4.98
C TYR A 54 -7.04 3.40 -3.61
N GLY A 55 -7.43 2.20 -3.21
CA GLY A 55 -8.32 1.95 -2.08
C GLY A 55 -7.64 1.87 -0.72
N VAL A 56 -6.30 1.93 -0.63
CA VAL A 56 -5.60 1.81 0.66
C VAL A 56 -5.71 3.11 1.46
N LYS A 57 -6.04 2.99 2.75
CA LYS A 57 -5.94 4.04 3.76
C LYS A 57 -4.93 3.58 4.80
N SER A 58 -3.99 4.43 5.16
CA SER A 58 -2.91 4.08 6.08
C SER A 58 -2.54 5.25 6.97
N SER A 59 -2.07 4.95 8.17
CA SER A 59 -1.43 5.94 9.04
C SER A 59 0.00 6.25 8.57
N VAL A 60 0.52 7.41 8.97
CA VAL A 60 1.92 7.78 8.68
C VAL A 60 2.93 6.79 9.27
N ILE A 61 2.61 6.20 10.43
CA ILE A 61 3.47 5.23 11.12
C ILE A 61 3.58 3.95 10.31
N ASP A 62 2.46 3.47 9.77
CA ASP A 62 2.44 2.27 8.94
C ASP A 62 3.07 2.50 7.57
N MET A 63 2.85 3.67 6.95
CA MET A 63 3.55 4.03 5.72
C MET A 63 5.07 4.08 5.92
N ALA A 64 5.55 4.57 7.07
CA ALA A 64 6.97 4.52 7.39
C ALA A 64 7.49 3.07 7.51
N ARG A 65 6.73 2.17 8.15
CA ARG A 65 7.06 0.74 8.21
C ARG A 65 7.09 0.09 6.83
N TRP A 66 6.13 0.43 5.97
CA TRP A 66 6.09 -0.03 4.57
C TRP A 66 7.35 0.41 3.81
N VAL A 67 7.76 1.68 3.95
CA VAL A 67 8.99 2.19 3.33
C VAL A 67 10.22 1.46 3.90
N GLN A 68 10.32 1.27 5.21
CA GLN A 68 11.42 0.53 5.83
C GLN A 68 11.53 -0.91 5.29
N ALA A 69 10.41 -1.62 5.17
CA ALA A 69 10.37 -2.96 4.59
C ALA A 69 10.80 -2.98 3.11
N ASN A 70 10.54 -1.91 2.37
CA ASN A 70 10.97 -1.74 0.98
C ASN A 70 12.44 -1.31 0.85
N MET A 71 13.00 -0.61 1.86
CA MET A 71 14.42 -0.25 1.90
C MET A 71 15.31 -1.45 2.22
N ASP A 72 14.88 -2.30 3.14
CA ASP A 72 15.55 -3.56 3.47
C ASP A 72 14.53 -4.67 3.73
N ALA A 73 14.27 -5.46 2.69
CA ALA A 73 13.37 -6.60 2.75
C ALA A 73 13.95 -7.79 3.56
N SER A 74 15.22 -7.77 3.95
CA SER A 74 15.86 -8.88 4.70
C SER A 74 15.18 -9.14 6.05
N HIS A 75 14.54 -8.12 6.62
CA HIS A 75 13.81 -8.19 7.88
C HIS A 75 12.39 -8.76 7.77
N VAL A 76 11.87 -8.98 6.55
CA VAL A 76 10.55 -9.57 6.33
C VAL A 76 10.64 -11.09 6.50
N GLN A 77 9.96 -11.61 7.52
CA GLN A 77 10.01 -13.04 7.88
C GLN A 77 9.38 -13.96 6.83
N GLU A 78 8.28 -13.50 6.23
CA GLU A 78 7.56 -14.23 5.19
C GLU A 78 8.37 -14.19 3.87
N LYS A 79 9.03 -15.30 3.55
CA LYS A 79 9.96 -15.38 2.40
C LYS A 79 9.32 -15.00 1.06
N THR A 80 8.07 -15.40 0.84
CA THR A 80 7.35 -15.08 -0.40
C THR A 80 7.03 -13.59 -0.50
N LEU A 81 6.73 -12.93 0.63
CA LEU A 81 6.53 -11.49 0.67
C LEU A 81 7.84 -10.73 0.48
N GLN A 82 8.91 -11.17 1.14
CA GLN A 82 10.26 -10.65 0.92
C GLN A 82 10.65 -10.67 -0.56
N GLN A 83 10.42 -11.81 -1.24
CA GLN A 83 10.64 -11.94 -2.68
C GLN A 83 9.72 -11.02 -3.49
N GLY A 84 8.45 -10.89 -3.10
CA GLY A 84 7.49 -10.00 -3.75
C GLY A 84 7.91 -8.52 -3.69
N ILE A 85 8.44 -8.07 -2.55
CA ILE A 85 8.97 -6.72 -2.38
C ILE A 85 10.16 -6.49 -3.31
N ALA A 86 11.12 -7.42 -3.36
CA ALA A 86 12.26 -7.33 -4.26
C ALA A 86 11.84 -7.35 -5.75
N LEU A 87 10.85 -8.18 -6.10
CA LEU A 87 10.32 -8.26 -7.47
C LEU A 87 9.64 -6.94 -7.88
N ALA A 88 8.88 -6.31 -6.97
CA ALA A 88 8.20 -5.06 -7.25
C ALA A 88 9.16 -3.92 -7.64
N GLN A 89 10.40 -3.97 -7.15
CA GLN A 89 11.47 -3.01 -7.43
C GLN A 89 12.39 -3.44 -8.59
N SER A 90 12.05 -4.49 -9.32
CA SER A 90 12.77 -4.86 -10.54
C SER A 90 12.53 -3.83 -11.65
N ARG A 91 13.58 -3.51 -12.42
CA ARG A 91 13.54 -2.51 -13.50
C ARG A 91 13.10 -3.16 -14.81
N TYR A 92 11.82 -3.05 -15.17
CA TYR A 92 11.26 -3.71 -16.35
C TYR A 92 11.34 -2.87 -17.62
N TRP A 93 11.14 -1.56 -17.50
CA TRP A 93 11.10 -0.64 -18.63
C TRP A 93 11.76 0.69 -18.28
N ARG A 94 12.26 1.43 -19.27
CA ARG A 94 12.90 2.73 -19.09
C ARG A 94 12.21 3.81 -19.92
N ILE A 95 11.91 4.95 -19.31
CA ILE A 95 11.35 6.15 -19.94
C ILE A 95 12.20 7.34 -19.51
N GLY A 96 13.05 7.85 -20.41
CA GLY A 96 14.03 8.88 -20.04
C GLY A 96 14.97 8.36 -18.95
N ASP A 97 15.02 9.05 -17.81
CA ASP A 97 15.84 8.67 -16.64
C ASP A 97 15.09 7.83 -15.59
N MET A 98 13.82 7.50 -15.85
CA MET A 98 12.98 6.71 -14.96
C MET A 98 12.94 5.24 -15.41
N TYR A 99 13.09 4.33 -14.46
CA TYR A 99 12.81 2.90 -14.60
C TYR A 99 11.48 2.53 -13.95
N GLN A 100 10.61 1.90 -14.73
CA GLN A 100 9.33 1.39 -14.28
C GLN A 100 9.50 0.01 -13.65
N GLY A 101 9.11 -0.11 -12.38
CA GLY A 101 8.89 -1.36 -11.66
C GLY A 101 7.40 -1.73 -11.58
N LEU A 102 7.05 -2.70 -10.74
CA LEU A 102 5.65 -3.02 -10.46
C LEU A 102 5.15 -2.08 -9.36
N GLY A 103 4.53 -0.97 -9.76
CA GLY A 103 4.09 0.11 -8.87
C GLY A 103 5.18 1.15 -8.59
N TRP A 104 6.43 0.75 -8.35
CA TRP A 104 7.53 1.68 -8.12
C TRP A 104 8.03 2.34 -9.40
N GLU A 105 8.33 3.63 -9.33
CA GLU A 105 9.13 4.38 -10.31
C GLU A 105 10.49 4.70 -9.69
N MET A 106 11.58 4.39 -10.39
CA MET A 106 12.94 4.50 -9.86
C MET A 106 13.80 5.38 -10.75
N LEU A 107 14.50 6.35 -10.15
CA LEU A 107 15.44 7.20 -10.87
C LEU A 107 16.85 6.60 -10.87
N THR A 108 17.66 6.97 -11.86
CA THR A 108 19.10 6.70 -11.92
C THR A 108 19.92 7.63 -11.06
#